data_AF-A0A1V3XVG9-F1
#
_entry.id   AF-A0A1V3XVG9-F1
#
_cell.length_a   1.000
_cell.length_b   1.000
_cell.length_c   1.000
_cell.angle_alpha   90.00
_cell.angle_beta   90.00
_cell.angle_gamma   90.00
#
_symmetry.space_group_name_H-M   'P 1'
#
loop_
_entity.id
_entity.type
_entity.pdbx_description
1 polymer ?
#
loop_
_entity_poly.entity_id
_entity_poly.type
_entity_poly.pdbx_seq_one_letter_code
_entity_poly.pdbx_strand_id
1 'polypeptide(L)'
;MRLGLHALGIGSGADRTVIDAVASAADNAGFATLWAGEHVVMVDRPASRYPYSDDGVIAVPAQADWLDPMIALAFAAAASSRIAVATGVLLLPEHNPVVVAKQAASLDRLSGGRLVLGVGVGWFREEFEALGVPFERRAARTAEYVAAMRTLWRDDVASFSGDFVTFDRVRVNPKPVRDRRIPIVVGATATPRCGGSRPGPTAGTGSTLMVLTRCANGLSRSSSCAPSRVATVASCHWPWLCATPGRRRRGPGRTGRR
;
A
#
# COMPACT_ATOMS: atom_id res chain seq x y z
N MET A 1 3.85 15.26 -14.21
CA MET A 1 3.41 13.88 -13.88
C MET A 1 4.26 13.39 -12.71
N ARG A 2 3.71 12.64 -11.74
CA ARG A 2 4.47 12.06 -10.61
C ARG A 2 4.43 10.54 -10.76
N LEU A 3 5.60 9.89 -10.77
CA LEU A 3 5.73 8.44 -10.97
C LEU A 3 6.12 7.76 -9.66
N GLY A 4 5.54 6.59 -9.39
CA GLY A 4 5.86 5.77 -8.21
C GLY A 4 6.28 4.37 -8.61
N LEU A 5 7.06 3.72 -7.74
CA LEU A 5 7.45 2.31 -7.88
C LEU A 5 6.71 1.47 -6.83
N HIS A 6 6.19 0.32 -7.25
CA HIS A 6 5.46 -0.62 -6.39
C HIS A 6 6.21 -1.97 -6.32
N ALA A 7 5.73 -2.87 -5.46
CA ALA A 7 6.25 -4.21 -5.19
C ALA A 7 7.60 -4.25 -4.46
N LEU A 8 7.95 -3.19 -3.73
CA LEU A 8 9.06 -3.25 -2.78
C LEU A 8 8.73 -4.25 -1.66
N GLY A 9 9.63 -5.19 -1.38
CA GLY A 9 9.44 -6.18 -0.32
C GLY A 9 8.72 -7.47 -0.75
N ILE A 10 8.52 -7.72 -2.05
CA ILE A 10 7.80 -8.91 -2.56
C ILE A 10 8.72 -9.72 -3.49
N GLY A 11 8.80 -11.03 -3.29
CA GLY A 11 9.61 -11.95 -4.09
C GLY A 11 11.08 -11.53 -4.09
N SER A 12 11.68 -11.39 -5.28
CA SER A 12 13.06 -10.88 -5.38
C SER A 12 13.24 -9.46 -4.84
N GLY A 13 12.16 -8.68 -4.72
CA GLY A 13 12.15 -7.36 -4.09
C GLY A 13 12.24 -7.39 -2.56
N ALA A 14 12.18 -8.57 -1.92
CA ALA A 14 12.40 -8.76 -0.49
C ALA A 14 13.89 -8.86 -0.11
N ASP A 15 14.79 -9.04 -1.09
CA ASP A 15 16.23 -9.10 -0.80
C ASP A 15 16.75 -7.72 -0.34
N ARG A 16 17.56 -7.74 0.73
CA ARG A 16 18.14 -6.52 1.32
C ARG A 16 18.86 -5.65 0.29
N THR A 17 19.70 -6.26 -0.55
CA THR A 17 20.51 -5.53 -1.53
C THR A 17 19.65 -4.89 -2.62
N VAL A 18 18.55 -5.56 -2.98
CA VAL A 18 17.57 -5.02 -3.92
C VAL A 18 16.85 -3.82 -3.33
N ILE A 19 16.40 -3.90 -2.08
CA ILE A 19 15.70 -2.76 -1.43
C ILE A 19 16.61 -1.54 -1.34
N ASP A 20 17.86 -1.72 -0.93
CA ASP A 20 18.84 -0.62 -0.81
C ASP A 20 19.13 0.03 -2.17
N ALA A 21 19.39 -0.79 -3.19
CA ALA A 21 19.66 -0.31 -4.55
C ALA A 21 18.46 0.40 -5.16
N VAL A 22 17.25 -0.17 -5.04
CA VAL A 22 16.02 0.42 -5.58
C VAL A 22 15.69 1.72 -4.86
N ALA A 23 15.78 1.77 -3.53
CA ALA A 23 15.45 2.97 -2.77
C ALA A 23 16.39 4.13 -3.13
N SER A 24 17.69 3.87 -3.15
CA SER A 24 18.72 4.85 -3.51
C SER A 24 18.58 5.31 -4.97
N ALA A 25 18.42 4.38 -5.91
CA ALA A 25 18.32 4.69 -7.33
C ALA A 25 17.04 5.46 -7.67
N ALA A 26 15.91 5.07 -7.08
CA ALA A 26 14.63 5.74 -7.30
C ALA A 26 14.64 7.17 -6.75
N ASP A 27 15.24 7.38 -5.57
CA ASP A 27 15.42 8.71 -4.98
C ASP A 27 16.27 9.62 -5.88
N ASN A 28 17.36 9.08 -6.45
CA ASN A 28 18.25 9.80 -7.35
C ASN A 28 17.66 10.06 -8.74
N ALA A 29 16.84 9.14 -9.24
CA ALA A 29 16.13 9.30 -10.51
C ALA A 29 14.90 10.22 -10.42
N GLY A 30 14.53 10.69 -9.22
CA GLY A 30 13.42 11.64 -9.03
C GLY A 30 12.04 11.00 -9.05
N PHE A 31 11.94 9.70 -8.73
CA PHE A 31 10.64 9.08 -8.48
C PHE A 31 9.95 9.74 -7.28
N ALA A 32 8.63 9.82 -7.33
CA ALA A 32 7.84 10.50 -6.32
C ALA A 32 7.58 9.66 -5.08
N THR A 33 7.43 8.34 -5.23
CA THR A 33 6.95 7.44 -4.16
C THR A 33 7.45 6.01 -4.35
N LEU A 34 7.88 5.35 -3.27
CA LEU A 34 8.06 3.90 -3.18
C LEU A 34 6.90 3.27 -2.42
N TRP A 35 6.35 2.17 -2.94
CA TRP A 35 5.19 1.49 -2.38
C TRP A 35 5.50 0.04 -2.00
N ALA A 36 5.11 -0.36 -0.79
CA ALA A 36 5.17 -1.75 -0.30
C ALA A 36 3.75 -2.25 0.04
N GLY A 37 3.37 -3.41 -0.49
CA GLY A 37 2.07 -4.05 -0.21
C GLY A 37 2.14 -4.96 1.01
N GLU A 38 0.98 -5.35 1.54
CA GLU A 38 0.88 -6.22 2.71
C GLU A 38 0.15 -7.52 2.39
N HIS A 39 0.73 -8.62 2.86
CA HIS A 39 0.05 -9.84 3.28
C HIS A 39 0.84 -10.40 4.47
N VAL A 40 0.16 -10.75 5.54
CA VAL A 40 0.72 -11.40 6.72
C VAL A 40 0.82 -12.91 6.50
N VAL A 41 -0.19 -13.50 5.84
CA VAL A 41 -0.23 -14.94 5.57
C VAL A 41 -0.76 -15.19 4.16
N MET A 42 -0.04 -16.03 3.42
CA MET A 42 -0.50 -16.62 2.17
C MET A 42 -0.85 -18.09 2.40
N VAL A 43 -1.88 -18.60 1.71
CA VAL A 43 -2.26 -20.02 1.76
C VAL A 43 -2.15 -20.67 0.38
N ASP A 44 -1.79 -21.95 0.34
CA ASP A 44 -1.57 -22.70 -0.92
C ASP A 44 -2.85 -22.86 -1.76
N ARG A 45 -4.01 -22.88 -1.11
CA ARG A 45 -5.32 -23.12 -1.77
C ARG A 45 -6.35 -22.11 -1.26
N PRO A 46 -6.31 -20.86 -1.75
CA PRO A 46 -7.29 -19.85 -1.37
C PRO A 46 -8.66 -20.18 -1.97
N ALA A 47 -9.70 -20.07 -1.15
CA ALA A 47 -11.10 -20.01 -1.58
C ALA A 47 -11.52 -18.56 -1.92
N SER A 48 -10.91 -17.57 -1.27
CA SER A 48 -11.13 -16.16 -1.60
C SER A 48 -10.61 -15.82 -3.00
N ARG A 49 -11.38 -15.02 -3.74
CA ARG A 49 -10.99 -14.49 -5.06
C ARG A 49 -10.34 -13.12 -4.94
N TYR A 50 -9.19 -12.96 -5.57
CA TYR A 50 -8.50 -11.68 -5.69
C TYR A 50 -9.35 -10.70 -6.51
N PRO A 51 -9.74 -9.54 -5.97
CA PRO A 51 -10.73 -8.68 -6.61
C PRO A 51 -10.17 -7.79 -7.72
N TYR A 52 -8.85 -7.85 -7.99
CA TYR A 52 -8.17 -7.01 -8.98
C TYR A 52 -7.58 -7.81 -10.15
N SER A 53 -7.99 -9.06 -10.34
CA SER A 53 -7.70 -9.86 -11.54
C SER A 53 -8.96 -10.54 -12.05
N ASP A 54 -9.00 -10.76 -13.37
CA ASP A 54 -10.18 -11.35 -14.03
C ASP A 54 -10.35 -12.83 -13.65
N ASP A 55 -9.25 -13.55 -13.43
CA ASP A 55 -9.25 -14.95 -13.00
C ASP A 55 -9.49 -15.11 -11.49
N GLY A 56 -9.42 -14.03 -10.71
CA GLY A 56 -9.51 -14.03 -9.27
C GLY A 56 -8.27 -14.58 -8.56
N VAL A 57 -7.13 -14.67 -9.25
CA VAL A 57 -5.85 -15.13 -8.71
C VAL A 57 -4.88 -13.96 -8.58
N ILE A 58 -4.29 -13.81 -7.39
CA ILE A 58 -3.23 -12.84 -7.17
C ILE A 58 -1.95 -13.28 -7.92
N ALA A 59 -1.28 -12.34 -8.57
CA ALA A 59 -0.08 -12.62 -9.38
C ALA A 59 1.16 -13.04 -8.55
N VAL A 60 1.07 -12.95 -7.22
CA VAL A 60 2.16 -13.29 -6.31
C VAL A 60 1.90 -14.69 -5.75
N PRO A 61 2.80 -15.65 -5.96
CA PRO A 61 2.60 -17.01 -5.49
C PRO A 61 2.82 -17.09 -3.96
N ALA A 62 2.19 -18.07 -3.30
CA ALA A 62 2.08 -18.12 -1.83
C ALA A 62 3.41 -18.37 -1.08
N GLN A 63 4.39 -18.96 -1.75
CA GLN A 63 5.75 -19.22 -1.29
C GLN A 63 6.70 -18.02 -1.44
N ALA A 64 6.27 -16.93 -2.10
CA ALA A 64 7.13 -15.78 -2.32
C ALA A 64 7.35 -15.05 -0.99
N ASP A 65 8.60 -14.61 -0.76
CA ASP A 65 8.89 -13.75 0.39
C ASP A 65 8.05 -12.47 0.30
N TRP A 66 7.37 -12.14 1.39
CA TRP A 66 6.57 -10.93 1.51
C TRP A 66 6.90 -10.25 2.83
N LEU A 67 7.62 -9.13 2.75
CA LEU A 67 8.02 -8.39 3.94
C LEU A 67 6.86 -7.56 4.49
N ASP A 68 6.82 -7.41 5.81
CA ASP A 68 5.99 -6.41 6.46
C ASP A 68 6.27 -5.02 5.84
N PRO A 69 5.23 -4.29 5.38
CA PRO A 69 5.42 -3.06 4.64
C PRO A 69 6.02 -1.95 5.52
N MET A 70 5.70 -1.90 6.81
CA MET A 70 6.24 -0.87 7.71
C MET A 70 7.74 -1.07 7.93
N ILE A 71 8.19 -2.32 8.07
CA ILE A 71 9.61 -2.68 8.20
C ILE A 71 10.36 -2.43 6.88
N ALA A 72 9.84 -2.91 5.75
CA ALA A 72 10.47 -2.71 4.44
C ALA A 72 10.61 -1.21 4.10
N LEU A 73 9.58 -0.42 4.35
CA LEU A 73 9.61 1.03 4.12
C LEU A 73 10.50 1.77 5.11
N ALA A 74 10.62 1.31 6.36
CA ALA A 74 11.58 1.89 7.30
C ALA A 74 13.02 1.70 6.82
N PHE A 75 13.35 0.50 6.33
CA PHE A 75 14.66 0.21 5.75
C PHE A 75 14.92 1.05 4.49
N ALA A 76 13.96 1.11 3.57
CA ALA A 76 14.06 1.93 2.35
C ALA A 76 14.11 3.44 2.63
N ALA A 77 13.42 3.91 3.66
CA ALA A 77 13.47 5.31 4.08
C ALA A 77 14.85 5.69 4.61
N ALA A 78 15.59 4.77 5.23
CA ALA A 78 16.96 5.00 5.69
C ALA A 78 17.96 5.10 4.52
N ALA A 79 17.70 4.40 3.41
CA ALA A 79 18.51 4.43 2.18
C ALA A 79 18.14 5.58 1.23
N SER A 80 17.22 6.49 1.62
CA SER A 80 16.74 7.56 0.74
C SER A 80 16.50 8.86 1.50
N SER A 81 16.51 9.98 0.78
CA SER A 81 16.45 11.33 1.39
C SER A 81 15.25 12.17 0.96
N ARG A 82 14.70 11.98 -0.26
CA ARG A 82 13.64 12.84 -0.81
C ARG A 82 12.35 12.10 -1.16
N ILE A 83 12.46 10.89 -1.71
CA ILE A 83 11.33 10.09 -2.19
C ILE A 83 10.32 9.79 -1.09
N ALA A 84 9.03 9.91 -1.35
CA ALA A 84 8.04 9.50 -0.36
C ALA A 84 8.01 7.97 -0.22
N VAL A 85 7.69 7.48 0.98
CA VAL A 85 7.51 6.05 1.26
C VAL A 85 6.04 5.80 1.59
N ALA A 86 5.45 4.75 1.03
CA ALA A 86 4.02 4.54 1.12
C ALA A 86 3.62 3.07 1.24
N THR A 87 2.61 2.79 2.05
CA THR A 87 1.98 1.47 2.08
C THR A 87 0.98 1.36 0.93
N GLY A 88 1.01 0.27 0.15
CA GLY A 88 0.19 0.08 -1.05
C GLY A 88 -0.37 -1.34 -1.15
N VAL A 89 -1.21 -1.80 -0.22
CA VAL A 89 -1.78 -1.07 0.95
C VAL A 89 -1.50 -1.85 2.24
N LEU A 90 -1.63 -1.19 3.40
CA LEU A 90 -1.68 -1.82 4.73
C LEU A 90 -3.14 -2.18 5.06
N LEU A 91 -3.42 -3.45 5.34
CA LEU A 91 -4.72 -4.04 5.64
C LEU A 91 -5.14 -3.71 7.07
N LEU A 92 -5.43 -2.43 7.32
CA LEU A 92 -5.68 -1.87 8.65
C LEU A 92 -6.64 -2.66 9.57
N PRO A 93 -7.76 -3.27 9.10
CA PRO A 93 -8.66 -3.98 10.02
C PRO A 93 -8.07 -5.28 10.61
N GLU A 94 -6.93 -5.76 10.10
CA GLU A 94 -6.17 -6.91 10.62
C GLU A 94 -5.24 -6.52 11.78
N HIS A 95 -5.01 -5.23 12.00
CA HIS A 95 -4.05 -4.72 12.97
C HIS A 95 -4.71 -4.14 14.22
N ASN A 96 -3.90 -3.89 15.26
CA ASN A 96 -4.30 -3.00 16.34
C ASN A 96 -4.05 -1.52 15.95
N PRO A 97 -5.08 -0.64 15.94
CA PRO A 97 -4.94 0.72 15.45
C PRO A 97 -4.03 1.60 16.33
N VAL A 98 -3.89 1.29 17.62
CA VAL A 98 -2.97 2.01 18.52
C VAL A 98 -1.52 1.69 18.16
N VAL A 99 -1.23 0.43 17.85
CA VAL A 99 0.09 -0.03 17.40
C VAL A 99 0.44 0.59 16.05
N VAL A 100 -0.47 0.53 15.07
CA VAL A 100 -0.25 1.14 13.76
C VAL A 100 -0.08 2.66 13.87
N ALA A 101 -0.84 3.35 14.72
CA ALA A 101 -0.65 4.78 14.96
C ALA A 101 0.76 5.10 15.45
N LYS A 102 1.30 4.29 16.37
CA LYS A 102 2.67 4.42 16.90
C LYS A 102 3.71 4.13 15.83
N GLN A 103 3.57 3.04 15.08
CA GLN A 103 4.49 2.66 14.00
C GLN A 103 4.52 3.73 12.91
N ALA A 104 3.35 4.18 12.44
CA ALA A 104 3.24 5.21 11.41
C ALA A 104 3.85 6.54 11.86
N ALA A 105 3.58 7.01 13.08
CA ALA A 105 4.21 8.24 13.59
C ALA A 105 5.73 8.10 13.76
N SER A 106 6.22 6.92 14.10
CA SER A 106 7.65 6.65 14.23
C SER A 106 8.34 6.67 12.86
N LEU A 107 7.77 5.98 11.87
CA LEU A 107 8.27 5.97 10.49
C LEU A 107 8.16 7.35 9.84
N ASP A 108 7.06 8.07 10.06
CA ASP A 108 6.92 9.46 9.60
C ASP A 108 8.04 10.34 10.16
N ARG A 109 8.35 10.22 11.46
CA ARG A 109 9.45 10.97 12.07
C ARG A 109 10.82 10.58 11.54
N LEU A 110 11.11 9.29 11.42
CA LEU A 110 12.40 8.80 10.89
C LEU A 110 12.61 9.13 9.42
N SER A 111 11.53 9.17 8.63
CA SER A 111 11.58 9.54 7.23
C SER A 111 11.54 11.05 7.00
N GLY A 112 11.40 11.88 8.03
CA GLY A 112 11.31 13.35 7.88
C GLY A 112 9.97 13.83 7.29
N GLY A 113 8.88 13.16 7.63
CA GLY A 113 7.53 13.48 7.18
C GLY A 113 7.18 12.90 5.80
N ARG A 114 7.96 11.94 5.29
CA ARG A 114 7.82 11.40 3.92
C ARG A 114 6.82 10.25 3.80
N LEU A 115 6.20 9.83 4.90
CA LEU A 115 5.26 8.71 4.91
C LEU A 115 3.91 9.11 4.29
N VAL A 116 3.38 8.23 3.44
CA VAL A 116 1.98 8.20 3.00
C VAL A 116 1.39 6.86 3.41
N LEU A 117 0.35 6.86 4.25
CA LEU A 117 -0.25 5.64 4.74
C LEU A 117 -1.41 5.21 3.82
N GLY A 118 -1.13 4.33 2.84
CA GLY A 118 -2.18 3.67 2.08
C GLY A 118 -2.82 2.53 2.88
N VAL A 119 -4.13 2.58 3.05
CA VAL A 119 -4.93 1.67 3.87
C VAL A 119 -5.89 0.87 2.98
N GLY A 120 -5.96 -0.43 3.21
CA GLY A 120 -6.91 -1.35 2.60
C GLY A 120 -7.90 -1.91 3.61
N VAL A 121 -9.03 -2.41 3.09
CA VAL A 121 -10.07 -3.09 3.89
C VAL A 121 -9.84 -4.60 4.02
N GLY A 122 -8.91 -5.17 3.25
CA GLY A 122 -8.70 -6.61 3.17
C GLY A 122 -9.73 -7.34 2.30
N TRP A 123 -9.24 -8.25 1.45
CA TRP A 123 -10.07 -9.09 0.59
C TRP A 123 -9.97 -10.57 0.98
N PHE A 124 -8.89 -10.96 1.65
CA PHE A 124 -8.49 -12.33 1.82
C PHE A 124 -9.03 -12.91 3.13
N ARG A 125 -10.11 -13.69 3.08
CA ARG A 125 -10.77 -14.18 4.31
C ARG A 125 -9.88 -15.08 5.16
N GLU A 126 -9.08 -15.92 4.51
CA GLU A 126 -8.19 -16.89 5.13
C GLU A 126 -7.13 -16.20 6.00
N GLU A 127 -6.68 -15.03 5.58
CA GLU A 127 -5.75 -14.20 6.35
C GLU A 127 -6.41 -13.65 7.63
N PHE A 128 -7.65 -13.18 7.54
CA PHE A 128 -8.44 -12.76 8.71
C PHE A 128 -8.65 -13.91 9.70
N GLU A 129 -8.97 -15.10 9.18
CA GLU A 129 -9.15 -16.31 9.99
C GLU A 129 -7.85 -16.71 10.70
N ALA A 130 -6.72 -16.70 9.99
CA ALA A 130 -5.40 -17.00 10.55
C ALA A 130 -5.00 -16.01 11.66
N LEU A 131 -5.39 -14.74 11.54
CA LEU A 131 -5.13 -13.70 12.53
C LEU A 131 -6.15 -13.67 13.68
N GLY A 132 -7.21 -14.47 13.61
CA GLY A 132 -8.30 -14.46 14.61
C GLY A 132 -9.12 -13.17 14.58
N VAL A 133 -9.19 -12.48 13.44
CA VAL A 133 -9.86 -11.21 13.25
C VAL A 133 -11.18 -11.42 12.48
N PRO A 134 -12.34 -10.91 12.94
CA PRO A 134 -13.59 -11.11 12.22
C PRO A 134 -13.56 -10.45 10.83
N PHE A 135 -13.94 -11.18 9.79
CA PHE A 135 -13.95 -10.68 8.41
C PHE A 135 -15.13 -9.73 8.13
N GLU A 136 -16.22 -9.91 8.87
CA GLU A 136 -17.43 -9.11 8.78
C GLU A 136 -17.19 -7.70 9.32
N ARG A 137 -17.92 -6.72 8.78
CA ARG A 137 -17.81 -5.29 9.15
C ARG A 137 -16.40 -4.69 9.01
N ARG A 138 -15.46 -5.36 8.33
CA ARG A 138 -14.06 -4.88 8.16
C ARG A 138 -13.96 -3.46 7.60
N ALA A 139 -14.82 -3.07 6.65
CA ALA A 139 -14.84 -1.70 6.14
C ALA A 139 -15.23 -0.65 7.21
N ALA A 140 -16.20 -0.97 8.07
CA ALA A 140 -16.58 -0.12 9.20
C ALA A 140 -15.45 -0.05 10.23
N ARG A 141 -14.80 -1.18 10.51
CA ARG A 141 -13.61 -1.25 11.38
C ARG A 141 -12.47 -0.40 10.86
N THR A 142 -12.16 -0.47 9.57
CA THR A 142 -11.14 0.37 8.93
C THR A 142 -11.44 1.85 9.12
N ALA A 143 -12.68 2.29 8.88
CA ALA A 143 -13.06 3.69 9.04
C ALA A 143 -12.92 4.17 10.49
N GLU A 144 -13.34 3.34 11.47
CA GLU A 144 -13.20 3.63 12.89
C GLU A 144 -11.72 3.69 13.31
N TYR A 145 -10.91 2.73 12.87
CA TYR A 145 -9.47 2.69 13.16
C TYR A 145 -8.76 3.94 12.63
N VAL A 146 -9.09 4.40 11.42
CA VAL A 146 -8.55 5.68 10.89
C VAL A 146 -8.92 6.86 11.79
N ALA A 147 -10.15 6.90 12.31
CA ALA A 147 -10.59 7.97 13.22
C ALA A 147 -9.86 7.91 14.58
N ALA A 148 -9.67 6.70 15.11
CA ALA A 148 -8.92 6.45 16.34
C ALA A 148 -7.45 6.87 16.19
N MET A 149 -6.78 6.46 15.11
CA MET A 149 -5.39 6.84 14.80
C MET A 149 -5.22 8.35 14.67
N ARG A 150 -6.14 9.04 13.97
CA ARG A 150 -6.11 10.50 13.85
C ARG A 150 -6.26 11.20 15.20
N THR A 151 -7.06 10.63 16.11
CA THR A 151 -7.21 11.15 17.48
C THR A 151 -5.91 10.98 18.28
N LEU A 152 -5.27 9.82 18.19
CA LEU A 152 -3.97 9.56 18.83
C LEU A 152 -2.86 10.49 18.33
N TRP A 153 -2.85 10.85 17.05
CA TRP A 153 -1.87 11.79 16.50
C TRP A 153 -2.15 13.24 16.89
N ARG A 154 -3.42 13.67 16.83
CA ARG A 154 -3.83 15.05 17.12
C ARG A 154 -3.58 15.41 18.58
N ASP A 155 -4.08 14.62 19.52
CA ASP A 155 -4.18 15.01 20.92
C ASP A 155 -2.98 14.54 21.74
N ASP A 156 -2.55 15.35 22.71
CA ASP A 156 -1.48 14.96 23.63
C ASP A 156 -1.91 13.92 24.67
N VAL A 157 -3.18 13.98 25.10
CA VAL A 157 -3.90 12.98 25.89
C VAL A 157 -5.15 12.63 25.11
N ALA A 158 -5.26 11.40 24.63
CA ALA A 158 -6.30 10.98 23.71
C ALA A 158 -7.26 9.99 24.39
N SER A 159 -8.56 10.18 24.18
CA SER A 159 -9.61 9.21 24.48
C SER A 159 -10.42 8.95 23.21
N PHE A 160 -10.87 7.72 23.01
CA PHE A 160 -11.71 7.32 21.89
C PHE A 160 -12.62 6.18 22.33
N SER A 161 -13.89 6.21 21.93
CA SER A 161 -14.87 5.18 22.22
C SER A 161 -15.58 4.83 20.93
N GLY A 162 -15.38 3.61 20.45
CA GLY A 162 -15.98 3.08 19.22
C GLY A 162 -16.44 1.64 19.37
N ASP A 163 -17.02 1.08 18.32
CA ASP A 163 -17.57 -0.28 18.29
C ASP A 163 -16.46 -1.34 18.29
N PHE A 164 -15.29 -1.02 17.74
CA PHE A 164 -14.18 -1.94 17.52
C PHE A 164 -12.96 -1.62 18.38
N VAL A 165 -12.74 -0.35 18.72
CA VAL A 165 -11.64 0.07 19.59
C VAL A 165 -12.07 1.15 20.57
N THR A 166 -11.61 1.00 21.81
CA THR A 166 -11.81 2.00 22.87
C THR A 166 -10.52 2.15 23.67
N PHE A 167 -10.17 3.40 24.03
CA PHE A 167 -9.09 3.73 24.94
C PHE A 167 -9.38 5.04 25.66
N ASP A 168 -8.87 5.19 26.88
CA ASP A 168 -9.09 6.38 27.70
C ASP A 168 -7.78 7.01 28.18
N ARG A 169 -7.65 8.32 27.98
CA ARG A 169 -6.57 9.19 28.49
C ARG A 169 -5.16 8.67 28.23
N VAL A 170 -4.93 8.11 27.04
CA VAL A 170 -3.63 7.56 26.64
C VAL A 170 -2.75 8.61 25.96
N ARG A 171 -1.43 8.37 25.97
CA ARG A 171 -0.45 9.20 25.25
C ARG A 171 0.33 8.34 24.26
N VAL A 172 0.25 8.67 22.97
CA VAL A 172 1.08 8.05 21.93
C VAL A 172 2.04 9.11 21.39
N ASN A 173 3.34 8.84 21.51
CA ASN A 173 4.43 9.67 21.00
C ASN A 173 5.42 8.80 20.20
N PRO A 174 6.14 9.32 19.18
CA PRO A 174 6.12 10.70 18.72
C PRO A 174 4.81 11.09 18.03
N LYS A 175 4.60 12.40 17.82
CA LYS A 175 3.56 12.90 16.92
C LYS A 175 4.10 13.02 15.48
N PRO A 176 3.25 12.86 14.45
CA PRO A 176 3.67 13.07 13.06
C PRO A 176 4.24 14.47 12.82
N VAL A 177 5.19 14.57 11.90
CA VAL A 177 6.00 15.77 11.66
C VAL A 177 5.17 16.89 11.04
N ARG A 178 4.25 16.57 10.13
CA ARG A 178 3.45 17.55 9.38
C ARG A 178 2.16 17.88 10.13
N ASP A 179 2.23 18.82 11.05
CA ASP A 179 1.07 19.28 11.85
C ASP A 179 0.28 18.13 12.49
N ARG A 180 1.01 17.11 12.99
CA ARG A 180 0.42 15.91 13.60
C ARG A 180 -0.49 15.12 12.64
N ARG A 181 -0.25 15.20 11.34
CA ARG A 181 -1.02 14.51 10.29
C ARG A 181 -0.11 13.68 9.38
N ILE A 182 -0.57 12.46 9.11
CA ILE A 182 -0.01 11.60 8.05
C ILE A 182 -1.07 11.53 6.94
N PRO A 183 -0.71 11.75 5.67
CA PRO A 183 -1.62 11.52 4.55
C PRO A 183 -2.10 10.06 4.54
N ILE A 184 -3.41 9.85 4.55
CA ILE A 184 -4.02 8.52 4.42
C ILE A 184 -4.68 8.42 3.06
N VAL A 185 -4.34 7.37 2.31
CA VAL A 185 -4.95 7.03 1.02
C VAL A 185 -5.71 5.72 1.19
N VAL A 186 -6.90 5.57 0.61
CA VAL A 186 -7.71 4.36 0.80
C VAL A 186 -7.76 3.57 -0.51
N GLY A 187 -7.33 2.31 -0.46
CA GLY A 187 -7.53 1.35 -1.54
C GLY A 187 -8.96 0.82 -1.52
N ALA A 188 -9.68 1.01 -2.63
CA ALA A 188 -11.06 0.54 -2.78
C ALA A 188 -11.29 -0.08 -4.15
N THR A 189 -11.96 -1.23 -4.20
CA THR A 189 -12.69 -1.68 -5.38
C THR A 189 -14.08 -1.09 -5.35
N ALA A 190 -14.44 -0.31 -6.37
CA ALA A 190 -15.82 0.09 -6.55
C ALA A 190 -16.64 -1.14 -6.99
N THR A 191 -17.52 -1.64 -6.13
CA THR A 191 -18.79 -2.18 -6.61
C THR A 191 -19.81 -1.05 -6.45
N PRO A 192 -20.22 -0.37 -7.53
CA PRO A 192 -21.21 0.67 -7.41
C PRO A 192 -22.55 0.00 -7.14
N ARG A 193 -22.99 0.01 -5.89
CA ARG A 193 -24.41 -0.10 -5.56
C ARG A 193 -24.91 1.28 -5.15
N CYS A 194 -24.97 2.17 -6.13
CA CYS A 194 -25.82 3.37 -6.13
C CYS A 194 -26.70 3.27 -7.37
N GLY A 195 -28.01 3.41 -7.17
CA GLY A 195 -29.03 3.05 -8.15
C GLY A 195 -28.93 3.79 -9.48
N GLY A 196 -29.39 3.10 -10.53
CA GLY A 196 -30.06 3.71 -11.67
C GLY A 196 -29.20 4.44 -12.70
N SER A 197 -28.31 3.74 -13.40
CA SER A 197 -28.07 3.92 -14.86
C SER A 197 -27.00 2.94 -15.35
N ARG A 198 -27.29 2.16 -16.40
CA ARG A 198 -26.32 1.24 -17.06
C ARG A 198 -25.18 2.03 -17.71
N PRO A 199 -23.90 1.71 -17.47
CA PRO A 199 -22.81 2.14 -18.34
C PRO A 199 -22.58 1.13 -19.47
N GLY A 200 -22.31 1.64 -20.67
CA GLY A 200 -21.92 0.85 -21.85
C GLY A 200 -20.48 0.32 -21.78
N PRO A 201 -20.06 -0.52 -22.73
CA PRO A 201 -18.85 -1.34 -22.60
C PRO A 201 -17.65 -0.65 -23.25
N THR A 202 -16.86 0.11 -22.49
CA THR A 202 -15.44 0.41 -22.80
C THR A 202 -14.79 1.15 -21.62
N ALA A 203 -13.90 0.49 -20.87
CA ALA A 203 -12.70 1.07 -20.26
C ALA A 203 -12.00 0.02 -19.38
N GLY A 204 -10.71 -0.19 -19.62
CA GLY A 204 -9.88 -1.22 -19.01
C GLY A 204 -9.81 -1.17 -17.49
N THR A 205 -9.50 -2.34 -16.92
CA THR A 205 -9.30 -2.65 -15.50
C THR A 205 -8.05 -1.93 -14.95
N GLY A 206 -8.16 -0.61 -14.76
CA GLY A 206 -7.21 0.18 -13.99
C GLY A 206 -7.72 0.35 -12.55
N SER A 207 -7.04 -0.28 -11.58
CA SER A 207 -7.28 -0.02 -10.16
C SER A 207 -6.96 1.45 -9.86
N THR A 208 -8.00 2.28 -9.77
CA THR A 208 -7.86 3.70 -9.45
C THR A 208 -7.75 3.85 -7.93
N LEU A 209 -6.56 4.15 -7.43
CA LEU A 209 -6.35 4.54 -6.03
C LEU A 209 -6.91 5.96 -5.84
N MET A 210 -8.03 6.10 -5.12
CA MET A 210 -8.68 7.38 -4.90
C MET A 210 -8.11 8.06 -3.64
N VAL A 211 -7.49 9.23 -3.80
CA VAL A 211 -7.05 10.07 -2.67
C VAL A 211 -8.27 10.84 -2.14
N LEU A 212 -8.88 10.36 -1.06
CA LEU A 212 -9.95 11.09 -0.36
C LEU A 212 -9.36 12.05 0.67
N THR A 213 -9.02 13.27 0.24
CA THR A 213 -8.82 14.40 1.16
C THR A 213 -10.17 15.06 1.43
N ARG A 214 -10.88 14.62 2.47
CA ARG A 214 -12.11 15.32 2.89
C ARG A 214 -11.72 16.57 3.68
N CYS A 215 -11.89 17.75 3.06
CA CYS A 215 -11.83 19.03 3.77
C CYS A 215 -12.96 19.09 4.80
N ALA A 216 -12.60 19.29 6.07
CA ALA A 216 -13.53 19.64 7.12
C ALA A 216 -13.38 21.13 7.41
N ASN A 217 -14.41 21.92 7.08
CA ASN A 217 -14.90 23.01 7.93
C ASN A 217 -16.27 23.49 7.42
N GLY A 218 -17.15 23.78 8.36
CA GLY A 218 -18.58 24.03 8.15
C GLY A 218 -18.91 25.45 7.69
N LEU A 219 -20.21 25.57 7.36
CA LEU A 219 -21.00 26.80 7.22
C LEU A 219 -20.68 27.67 5.99
N SER A 220 -21.22 27.30 4.84
CA SER A 220 -22.14 28.14 4.03
C SER A 220 -22.53 27.41 2.75
N ARG A 221 -23.77 27.60 2.28
CA ARG A 221 -24.30 27.03 1.05
C ARG A 221 -23.81 27.84 -0.16
N SER A 222 -22.87 27.32 -0.95
CA SER A 222 -22.81 27.54 -2.42
C SER A 222 -21.63 26.81 -3.08
N SER A 223 -21.98 25.89 -3.98
CA SER A 223 -21.35 25.53 -5.27
C SER A 223 -19.82 25.40 -5.45
N SER A 224 -19.47 24.22 -5.98
CA SER A 224 -18.28 23.84 -6.77
C SER A 224 -17.04 23.32 -6.01
N CYS A 225 -17.00 22.00 -5.79
CA CYS A 225 -15.75 21.28 -5.58
C CYS A 225 -15.21 20.85 -6.96
N ALA A 226 -14.13 21.48 -7.42
CA ALA A 226 -13.36 20.99 -8.56
C ALA A 226 -12.56 19.74 -8.16
N PRO A 227 -12.51 18.67 -8.98
CA PRO A 227 -11.73 17.48 -8.66
C PRO A 227 -10.23 17.75 -8.79
N SER A 228 -9.50 17.73 -7.68
CA SER A 228 -8.04 17.77 -7.69
C SER A 228 -7.47 16.38 -8.00
N ARG A 229 -6.92 16.26 -9.21
CA ARG A 229 -5.83 15.38 -9.70
C ARG A 229 -5.73 13.96 -9.12
N VAL A 230 -6.14 12.98 -9.92
CA VAL A 230 -5.95 11.54 -9.74
C VAL A 230 -4.46 11.17 -9.88
N ALA A 231 -3.92 10.44 -8.92
CA ALA A 231 -2.63 9.77 -9.05
C ALA A 231 -2.88 8.37 -9.61
N THR A 232 -2.63 8.18 -10.91
CA THR A 232 -2.68 6.85 -11.53
C THR A 232 -1.42 6.07 -11.11
N VAL A 233 -1.61 5.00 -10.35
CA VAL A 233 -0.55 4.02 -10.08
C VAL A 233 -0.53 3.07 -11.28
N ALA A 234 0.43 3.25 -12.18
CA ALA A 234 0.68 2.29 -13.24
C ALA A 234 1.56 1.17 -12.66
N SER A 235 1.01 -0.04 -12.56
CA SER A 235 1.81 -1.25 -12.32
C SER A 235 2.67 -1.49 -13.56
N CYS A 236 3.94 -1.10 -13.52
CA CYS A 236 4.91 -1.54 -14.52
C CYS A 236 5.22 -3.01 -14.25
N HIS A 237 4.60 -3.92 -15.00
CA HIS A 237 5.14 -5.26 -15.16
C HIS A 237 6.57 -5.15 -15.70
N TRP A 238 7.54 -5.78 -15.03
CA TRP A 238 8.95 -5.78 -15.42
C TRP A 238 9.31 -7.11 -16.11
N PRO A 239 9.08 -7.28 -17.42
CA PRO A 239 9.40 -8.53 -18.11
C PRO A 239 10.89 -8.55 -18.50
N TRP A 240 11.81 -8.46 -17.55
CA TRP A 240 13.26 -8.61 -17.84
C TRP A 240 14.02 -9.13 -16.61
N LEU A 241 13.75 -10.36 -16.18
CA LEU A 241 14.59 -11.09 -15.22
C LEU A 241 14.50 -12.62 -15.41
N CYS A 242 14.42 -13.08 -16.66
CA CYS A 242 14.60 -14.48 -17.03
C CYS A 242 15.39 -14.59 -18.34
N ALA A 243 16.72 -14.44 -18.26
CA ALA A 243 17.64 -14.90 -19.30
C ALA A 243 19.04 -15.10 -18.71
N THR A 244 19.29 -16.27 -18.11
CA THR A 244 20.67 -16.75 -17.92
C THR A 244 21.31 -17.05 -19.28
N PRO A 245 22.53 -16.57 -19.58
CA PRO A 245 23.17 -16.83 -20.86
C PRO A 245 23.71 -18.27 -20.90
N GLY A 246 22.98 -19.15 -21.60
CA GLY A 246 23.46 -20.47 -21.97
C GLY A 246 24.62 -20.38 -22.95
N ARG A 247 25.82 -20.81 -22.51
CA ARG A 247 27.02 -21.00 -23.33
C ARG A 247 26.70 -21.86 -24.57
N ARG A 248 26.70 -21.25 -25.76
CA ARG A 248 26.84 -21.98 -27.02
C ARG A 248 28.33 -22.07 -27.38
N ARG A 249 28.87 -23.29 -27.37
CA ARG A 249 30.19 -23.65 -27.92
C ARG A 249 30.21 -23.30 -29.42
N ARG A 250 31.16 -22.47 -29.84
CA ARG A 250 31.49 -22.26 -31.27
C ARG A 250 32.39 -23.42 -31.72
N GLY A 251 31.92 -24.22 -32.68
CA GLY A 251 32.79 -25.07 -33.51
C GLY A 251 33.36 -24.24 -34.68
N PRO A 252 34.60 -24.50 -35.14
CA PRO A 252 35.18 -23.75 -36.24
C PRO A 252 34.67 -24.30 -37.58
N GLY A 253 34.24 -23.39 -38.47
CA GLY A 253 33.96 -23.72 -39.87
C GLY A 253 35.18 -23.44 -40.75
N ARG A 254 35.44 -24.37 -41.69
CA ARG A 254 36.23 -24.31 -42.95
C ARG A 254 36.85 -25.71 -43.14
N THR A 255 36.79 -26.43 -44.26
CA THR A 255 36.71 -26.19 -45.71
C THR A 255 36.15 -27.49 -46.33
N GLY A 256 35.28 -27.53 -47.35
CA GLY A 256 35.55 -27.19 -48.76
C GLY A 256 35.95 -28.43 -49.59
N ARG A 257 35.04 -28.89 -50.48
CA ARG A 257 35.21 -29.78 -51.67
C ARG A 257 35.56 -31.25 -51.36
N ARG A 258 35.03 -32.28 -52.02
CA ARG A 258 34.33 -32.47 -53.31
C ARG A 258 33.18 -33.46 -53.13
#